data_AF-A0A6P0P9E3-F1
#
_entry.id   AF-A0A6P0P9E3-F1
#
_cell.length_a   1.000
_cell.length_b   1.000
_cell.length_c   1.000
_cell.angle_alpha   90.00
_cell.angle_beta   90.00
_cell.angle_gamma   90.00
#
_symmetry.space_group_name_H-M   'P 1'
#
loop_
_entity.id
_entity.type
_entity.pdbx_description
1 polymer ?
#
loop_
_entity_poly.entity_id
_entity_poly.type
_entity_poly.pdbx_seq_one_letter_code
_entity_poly.pdbx_strand_id
1 'polypeptide(L)'
;MTLYLLDGQTILVSENARAVHDSQGKLLYYEGTVSNVTERKMAQEALKFQRKQMEQLLLNILPAQIAQRLQQEQRAIADSFDDVSVLFANLVGFTEFCSNVSPIELVNFLNLIFSKFDQLTQKHHLEKIKTIGDAYMVVGGLLIQLDKHLEAIANMGLDMQVSFANLCDRLEKPLNLRVGIHVRPVIAGVIGQTKFIYDLWGDTALLHESSDRQKLP
;
A
#
# COMPACT_ATOMS: atom_id res chain seq x y z
N MET A 1 11.35 -31.18 18.86
CA MET A 1 12.45 -31.06 19.83
C MET A 1 13.72 -30.66 19.09
N THR A 2 14.63 -29.94 19.73
CA THR A 2 15.95 -29.61 19.17
C THR A 2 16.96 -30.59 19.76
N LEU A 3 17.74 -31.27 18.92
CA LEU A 3 18.81 -32.14 19.34
C LEU A 3 20.16 -31.55 18.92
N TYR A 4 21.15 -31.69 19.80
CA TYR A 4 22.54 -31.33 19.55
C TYR A 4 23.32 -32.61 19.32
N LEU A 5 23.86 -32.76 18.11
CA LEU A 5 24.68 -33.90 17.73
C LEU A 5 26.10 -33.73 18.29
N LEU A 6 26.81 -34.85 18.46
CA LEU A 6 28.17 -34.89 19.04
C LEU A 6 29.21 -34.14 18.17
N ASP A 7 28.91 -33.95 16.89
CA ASP A 7 29.72 -33.16 15.94
C ASP A 7 29.43 -31.65 16.03
N GLY A 8 28.57 -31.22 16.96
CA GLY A 8 28.18 -29.83 17.17
C GLY A 8 27.04 -29.35 16.27
N GLN A 9 26.51 -30.19 15.36
CA GLN A 9 25.35 -29.82 14.56
C GLN A 9 24.07 -29.81 15.39
N THR A 10 23.15 -28.90 15.05
CA THR A 10 21.83 -28.83 15.66
C THR A 10 20.78 -29.30 14.66
N ILE A 11 19.97 -30.29 15.04
CA ILE A 11 18.88 -30.80 14.22
C ILE A 11 17.53 -30.61 14.91
N LEU A 12 16.51 -30.30 14.13
CA LEU A 12 15.12 -30.33 14.56
C LEU A 12 14.59 -31.74 14.32
N VAL A 13 14.07 -32.36 15.37
CA VAL A 13 13.39 -33.65 15.27
C VAL A 13 11.92 -33.55 15.64
N SER A 14 11.12 -34.34 14.93
CA SER A 14 9.74 -34.63 15.28
C SER A 14 9.69 -35.99 15.94
N GLU A 15 9.13 -36.05 17.14
CA GLU A 15 8.94 -37.30 17.88
C GLU A 15 7.45 -37.56 18.01
N ASN A 16 7.03 -38.76 17.62
CA ASN A 16 5.69 -39.26 17.92
C ASN A 16 5.88 -40.53 18.74
N ALA A 17 5.35 -40.57 19.96
CA ALA A 17 5.38 -41.75 20.82
C ALA A 17 3.98 -42.03 21.37
N ARG A 18 3.63 -43.31 21.48
CA ARG A 18 2.40 -43.77 22.14
C ARG A 18 2.71 -44.84 23.17
N ALA A 19 1.92 -44.85 24.24
CA ALA A 19 1.99 -45.87 25.28
C ALA A 19 1.18 -47.11 24.86
N VAL A 20 1.80 -48.28 24.90
CA VAL A 20 1.16 -49.57 24.66
C VAL A 20 0.84 -50.21 26.01
N HIS A 21 -0.42 -50.61 26.19
CA HIS A 21 -0.93 -51.21 27.42
C HIS A 21 -1.41 -52.64 27.15
N ASP A 22 -1.43 -53.49 28.17
CA ASP A 22 -2.06 -54.81 28.11
C ASP A 22 -3.59 -54.72 28.20
N SER A 23 -4.27 -55.87 28.11
CA SER A 23 -5.73 -55.97 28.18
C SER A 23 -6.32 -55.65 29.57
N GLN A 24 -5.48 -55.50 30.60
CA GLN A 24 -5.86 -55.08 31.95
C GLN A 24 -5.53 -53.60 32.20
N GLY A 25 -5.04 -52.87 31.19
CA GLY A 25 -4.69 -51.46 31.26
C GLY A 25 -3.32 -51.16 31.87
N LYS A 26 -2.47 -52.17 32.10
CA LYS A 26 -1.11 -51.98 32.62
C LYS A 26 -0.17 -51.57 31.47
N LEU A 27 0.63 -50.53 31.70
CA LEU A 27 1.63 -50.04 30.74
C LEU A 27 2.70 -51.11 30.45
N LEU A 28 2.89 -51.45 29.17
CA LEU A 28 3.91 -52.40 28.72
C LEU A 28 5.18 -51.69 28.25
N TYR A 29 5.06 -50.79 27.28
CA TYR A 29 6.17 -50.01 26.72
C TYR A 29 5.67 -48.77 25.99
N TYR A 30 6.60 -47.87 25.65
CA TYR A 30 6.35 -46.78 24.69
C TYR A 30 6.97 -47.16 23.35
N GLU A 31 6.23 -46.96 22.27
CA GLU A 31 6.78 -47.04 20.91
C GLU A 31 6.62 -45.70 20.21
N GLY A 32 7.58 -45.37 19.34
CA GLY A 32 7.56 -44.12 18.63
C GLY A 32 8.61 -44.04 17.54
N THR A 33 8.50 -42.98 16.74
CA THR A 33 9.45 -42.65 15.67
C THR A 33 10.02 -41.27 15.91
N VAL A 34 11.33 -41.14 15.73
CA VAL A 34 12.04 -39.86 15.67
C VAL A 34 12.43 -39.61 14.22
N SER A 35 12.03 -38.47 13.67
CA SER A 35 12.39 -38.07 12.31
C SER A 35 13.12 -36.74 12.32
N ASN A 36 14.25 -36.65 11.62
CA ASN A 36 14.89 -35.37 11.35
C ASN A 36 13.99 -34.56 10.41
N VAL A 37 13.58 -33.39 10.86
CA VAL A 37 12.70 -32.47 10.14
C VAL A 37 13.37 -31.12 9.88
N THR A 38 14.69 -31.02 10.03
CA THR A 38 15.46 -29.78 9.91
C THR A 38 15.26 -29.15 8.53
N GLU A 39 15.56 -29.87 7.46
CA GLU A 39 15.40 -29.39 6.09
C GLU A 39 13.95 -29.00 5.78
N ARG A 40 12.99 -29.85 6.17
CA ARG A 40 11.56 -29.58 5.94
C ARG A 40 11.11 -28.32 6.65
N LYS A 41 11.50 -28.13 7.92
CA LYS A 41 11.12 -26.93 8.70
C LYS A 41 11.79 -25.68 8.15
N MET A 42 13.08 -25.74 7.81
CA MET A 42 13.79 -24.61 7.19
C MET A 42 13.14 -24.22 5.85
N ALA A 43 12.80 -25.19 5.00
CA ALA A 43 12.09 -24.93 3.74
C ALA A 43 10.71 -24.29 3.97
N GLN A 44 9.96 -24.75 4.98
CA GLN A 44 8.66 -24.17 5.35
C GLN A 44 8.79 -22.72 5.87
N GLU A 45 9.81 -22.44 6.68
CA GLU A 45 10.08 -21.09 7.19
C GLU A 45 10.55 -20.14 6.09
N ALA A 46 11.45 -20.61 5.21
CA ALA A 46 11.88 -19.86 4.03
C ALA A 46 10.70 -19.54 3.11
N LEU A 47 9.82 -20.51 2.84
CA LEU A 47 8.61 -20.29 2.04
C LEU A 47 7.67 -19.28 2.69
N LYS A 48 7.47 -19.36 4.02
CA LYS A 48 6.66 -18.36 4.75
C LYS A 48 7.26 -16.97 4.67
N PHE A 49 8.58 -16.85 4.82
CA PHE A 49 9.27 -15.57 4.70
C PHE A 49 9.12 -14.98 3.29
N GLN A 50 9.34 -15.80 2.26
CA GLN A 50 9.17 -15.39 0.86
C GLN A 50 7.73 -14.96 0.56
N ARG A 51 6.72 -15.71 1.03
CA ARG A 51 5.31 -15.34 0.90
C ARG A 51 5.01 -13.98 1.53
N LYS A 52 5.50 -13.75 2.75
CA LYS A 52 5.32 -12.47 3.45
C LYS A 52 5.96 -11.30 2.71
N GLN A 53 7.16 -11.48 2.15
CA GLN A 53 7.83 -10.45 1.34
C GLN A 53 7.03 -10.14 0.06
N MET A 54 6.55 -11.16 -0.62
CA MET A 54 5.74 -11.02 -1.83
C MET A 54 4.41 -10.30 -1.54
N GLU A 55 3.73 -10.67 -0.46
CA GLU A 55 2.51 -9.99 0.01
C GLU A 55 2.78 -8.51 0.29
N GLN A 56 3.84 -8.18 1.04
CA GLN A 56 4.17 -6.79 1.35
C GLN A 56 4.43 -5.94 0.09
N LEU A 57 5.11 -6.51 -0.92
CA LEU A 57 5.34 -5.82 -2.18
C LEU A 57 4.04 -5.59 -2.96
N LEU A 58 3.14 -6.57 -2.96
CA LEU A 58 1.83 -6.43 -3.59
C LEU A 58 1.00 -5.33 -2.93
N LEU A 59 1.06 -5.23 -1.59
CA LEU A 59 0.37 -4.20 -0.81
C LEU A 59 0.92 -2.79 -1.02
N ASN A 60 2.13 -2.64 -1.56
CA ASN A 60 2.66 -1.33 -1.97
C ASN A 60 2.04 -0.83 -3.29
N ILE A 61 1.40 -1.71 -4.06
CA ILE A 61 0.84 -1.42 -5.39
C ILE A 61 -0.69 -1.40 -5.34
N LEU A 62 -1.29 -2.31 -4.56
CA LEU A 62 -2.73 -2.46 -4.46
C LEU A 62 -3.16 -2.46 -2.98
N PRO A 63 -4.29 -1.84 -2.66
CA PRO A 63 -4.88 -1.99 -1.33
C PRO A 63 -5.15 -3.46 -0.99
N ALA A 64 -5.00 -3.84 0.29
CA ALA A 64 -5.09 -5.23 0.73
C ALA A 64 -6.39 -5.92 0.33
N GLN A 65 -7.51 -5.21 0.45
CA GLN A 65 -8.84 -5.70 0.10
C GLN A 65 -8.95 -6.01 -1.41
N ILE A 66 -8.34 -5.16 -2.25
CA ILE A 66 -8.31 -5.33 -3.71
C ILE A 66 -7.35 -6.45 -4.12
N ALA A 67 -6.17 -6.52 -3.49
CA ALA A 67 -5.20 -7.59 -3.72
C ALA A 67 -5.79 -8.97 -3.40
N GLN A 68 -6.52 -9.09 -2.28
CA GLN A 68 -7.18 -10.33 -1.89
C GLN A 68 -8.27 -10.72 -2.90
N ARG A 69 -9.10 -9.77 -3.34
CA ARG A 69 -10.13 -10.03 -4.35
C ARG A 69 -9.53 -10.47 -5.68
N LEU A 70 -8.42 -9.87 -6.14
CA LEU A 70 -7.75 -10.31 -7.37
C LEU A 70 -7.21 -11.75 -7.28
N GLN A 71 -6.79 -12.18 -6.08
CA GLN A 71 -6.32 -13.56 -5.88
C GLN A 71 -7.46 -14.58 -5.85
N GLN A 72 -8.65 -14.17 -5.39
CA GLN A 72 -9.81 -15.04 -5.20
C GLN A 72 -10.74 -15.07 -6.42
N GLU A 73 -10.87 -13.95 -7.12
CA GLU A 73 -11.83 -13.74 -8.19
C GLU A 73 -11.11 -13.61 -9.55
N GLN A 74 -11.48 -14.44 -10.53
CA GLN A 74 -11.04 -14.30 -11.93
C GLN A 74 -11.87 -13.26 -12.71
N ARG A 75 -12.44 -12.27 -12.04
CA ARG A 75 -13.33 -11.27 -12.65
C ARG A 75 -12.73 -9.88 -12.53
N ALA A 76 -13.16 -8.99 -13.42
CA ALA A 76 -12.79 -7.58 -13.35
C ALA A 76 -13.33 -6.98 -12.04
N ILE A 77 -12.45 -6.31 -11.29
CA ILE A 77 -12.83 -5.56 -10.10
C ILE A 77 -13.27 -4.18 -10.55
N ALA A 78 -14.55 -3.87 -10.36
CA ALA A 78 -15.13 -2.56 -10.59
C ALA A 78 -16.33 -2.38 -9.65
N ASP A 79 -16.20 -1.48 -8.67
CA ASP A 79 -17.21 -1.19 -7.67
C ASP A 79 -17.64 0.28 -7.78
N SER A 80 -18.94 0.53 -7.59
CA SER A 80 -19.52 1.88 -7.60
C SER A 80 -19.61 2.42 -6.18
N PHE A 81 -19.26 3.69 -6.01
CA PHE A 81 -19.33 4.41 -4.76
C PHE A 81 -20.05 5.73 -4.99
N ASP A 82 -21.12 5.99 -4.23
CA ASP A 82 -21.98 7.15 -4.49
C ASP A 82 -21.47 8.44 -3.84
N ASP A 83 -20.75 8.32 -2.72
CA ASP A 83 -20.26 9.44 -1.92
C ASP A 83 -18.75 9.32 -1.67
N VAL A 84 -17.97 9.89 -2.58
CA VAL A 84 -16.50 9.89 -2.50
C VAL A 84 -16.00 11.31 -2.59
N SER A 85 -15.15 11.68 -1.64
CA SER A 85 -14.41 12.93 -1.68
C SER A 85 -13.07 12.71 -2.37
N VAL A 86 -12.75 13.56 -3.33
CA VAL A 86 -11.54 13.44 -4.17
C VAL A 86 -10.76 14.74 -4.10
N LEU A 87 -9.47 14.65 -3.80
CA LEU A 87 -8.53 15.76 -3.75
C LEU A 87 -7.47 15.58 -4.84
N PHE A 88 -7.26 16.66 -5.59
CA PHE A 88 -6.17 16.81 -6.54
C PHE A 88 -5.27 17.94 -6.06
N ALA A 89 -3.98 17.66 -5.89
CA ALA A 89 -2.97 18.67 -5.58
C ALA A 89 -1.95 18.73 -6.73
N ASN A 90 -1.72 19.90 -7.31
CA ASN A 90 -0.76 20.09 -8.41
C ASN A 90 0.20 21.25 -8.15
N LEU A 91 1.42 21.15 -8.67
CA LEU A 91 2.45 22.17 -8.53
C LEU A 91 2.26 23.28 -9.58
N VAL A 92 2.08 24.52 -9.14
CA VAL A 92 1.99 25.68 -10.03
C VAL A 92 3.40 26.11 -10.44
N GLY A 93 3.62 26.30 -11.74
CA GLY A 93 4.94 26.66 -12.28
C GLY A 93 5.89 25.47 -12.50
N PHE A 94 5.40 24.24 -12.37
CA PHE A 94 6.23 23.04 -12.45
C PHE A 94 7.01 22.88 -13.77
N THR A 95 6.38 23.21 -14.92
CA THR A 95 7.04 23.13 -16.24
C THR A 95 8.27 24.05 -16.34
N GLU A 96 8.16 25.27 -15.81
CA GLU A 96 9.27 26.22 -15.79
C GLU A 96 10.37 25.78 -14.81
N PHE A 97 9.96 25.28 -13.64
CA PHE A 97 10.89 24.71 -12.66
C PHE A 97 11.70 23.53 -13.23
N CYS A 98 11.05 22.60 -13.95
CA CYS A 98 11.71 21.47 -14.58
C CYS A 98 12.79 21.88 -15.60
N SER A 99 12.66 23.06 -16.21
CA SER A 99 13.59 23.55 -17.23
C SER A 99 14.90 24.08 -16.60
N ASN A 100 14.89 24.37 -15.31
CA ASN A 100 16.00 25.01 -14.57
C ASN A 100 16.65 24.06 -13.54
N VAL A 101 16.23 22.80 -13.48
CA VAL A 101 16.63 21.84 -12.46
C VAL A 101 17.09 20.54 -13.11
N SER A 102 18.14 19.92 -12.57
CA SER A 102 18.60 18.63 -13.09
C SER A 102 17.54 17.53 -12.87
N PRO A 103 17.45 16.51 -13.74
CA PRO A 103 16.50 15.41 -13.55
C PRO A 103 16.62 14.70 -12.19
N ILE A 104 17.84 14.58 -11.66
CA ILE A 104 18.09 13.95 -10.35
C ILE A 104 17.54 14.82 -9.22
N GLU A 105 17.81 16.13 -9.25
CA GLU A 105 17.29 17.07 -8.26
C GLU A 105 15.76 17.14 -8.31
N LEU A 106 15.17 17.11 -9.51
CA LEU A 106 13.73 17.09 -9.70
C LEU A 106 13.08 15.85 -9.05
N VAL A 107 13.63 14.66 -9.30
CA VAL A 107 13.12 13.42 -8.71
C VAL A 107 13.24 13.44 -7.18
N ASN A 108 14.37 13.92 -6.65
CA ASN A 108 14.56 14.05 -5.21
C ASN A 108 13.57 15.04 -4.58
N PHE A 109 13.30 16.15 -5.25
CA PHE A 109 12.34 17.15 -4.82
C PHE A 109 10.91 16.60 -4.80
N LEU A 110 10.48 15.92 -5.88
CA LEU A 110 9.18 15.25 -5.94
C LEU A 110 9.04 14.18 -4.85
N ASN A 111 10.07 13.36 -4.64
CA ASN A 111 10.07 12.35 -3.58
C ASN A 111 9.90 12.97 -2.20
N LEU A 112 10.54 14.11 -1.92
CA LEU A 112 10.43 14.80 -0.65
C LEU A 112 9.00 15.32 -0.41
N ILE A 113 8.39 15.94 -1.42
CA ILE A 113 7.01 16.43 -1.36
C ILE A 113 6.03 15.29 -1.19
N PHE A 114 6.08 14.29 -2.08
CA PHE A 114 5.12 13.19 -2.07
C PHE A 114 5.26 12.29 -0.86
N SER A 115 6.46 12.11 -0.31
CA SER A 115 6.64 11.45 0.99
C SER A 115 5.94 12.22 2.12
N LYS A 116 5.97 13.56 2.06
CA LYS A 116 5.26 14.38 3.06
C LYS A 116 3.75 14.28 2.90
N PHE A 117 3.26 14.23 1.66
CA PHE A 117 1.83 14.02 1.39
C PHE A 117 1.38 12.61 1.78
N ASP A 118 2.20 11.58 1.54
CA ASP A 118 1.93 10.21 2.00
C ASP A 118 1.74 10.14 3.53
N GLN A 119 2.54 10.89 4.30
CA GLN A 119 2.35 11.02 5.75
C GLN A 119 1.03 11.70 6.12
N LEU A 120 0.62 12.73 5.38
CA LEU A 120 -0.67 13.40 5.59
C LEU A 120 -1.84 12.49 5.24
N THR A 121 -1.73 11.69 4.18
CA THR A 121 -2.71 10.67 3.79
C THR A 121 -2.95 9.69 4.95
N GLN A 122 -1.87 9.21 5.57
CA GLN A 122 -1.95 8.34 6.73
C GLN A 122 -2.55 9.05 7.96
N LYS A 123 -2.13 10.29 8.24
CA LYS A 123 -2.63 11.10 9.37
C LYS A 123 -4.14 11.31 9.31
N HIS A 124 -4.69 11.55 8.12
CA HIS A 124 -6.11 11.85 7.91
C HIS A 124 -6.94 10.61 7.58
N HIS A 125 -6.34 9.42 7.58
CA HIS A 125 -7.00 8.15 7.24
C HIS A 125 -7.66 8.18 5.85
N LEU A 126 -6.95 8.75 4.88
CA LEU A 126 -7.36 8.84 3.49
C LEU A 126 -6.58 7.83 2.64
N GLU A 127 -6.98 7.66 1.39
CA GLU A 127 -6.37 6.72 0.46
C GLU A 127 -5.69 7.46 -0.69
N LYS A 128 -4.38 7.22 -0.87
CA LYS A 128 -3.66 7.68 -2.05
C LYS A 128 -4.04 6.81 -3.24
N ILE A 129 -4.48 7.42 -4.33
CA ILE A 129 -4.75 6.70 -5.58
C ILE A 129 -3.48 6.61 -6.40
N LYS A 130 -2.93 7.75 -6.82
CA LYS A 130 -1.75 7.80 -7.69
C LYS A 130 -1.12 9.18 -7.71
N THR A 131 0.05 9.24 -8.34
CA THR A 131 0.67 10.49 -8.81
C THR A 131 0.59 10.54 -10.33
N ILE A 132 0.45 11.74 -10.89
CA ILE A 132 0.40 11.96 -12.35
C ILE A 132 1.30 13.16 -12.65
N GLY A 133 2.54 12.89 -13.06
CA GLY A 133 3.54 13.98 -13.18
C GLY A 133 3.78 14.66 -11.83
N ASP A 134 3.45 15.95 -11.75
CA ASP A 134 3.48 16.80 -10.55
C ASP A 134 2.19 16.77 -9.72
N ALA A 135 1.15 16.09 -10.19
CA ALA A 135 -0.10 15.96 -9.48
C ALA A 135 -0.11 14.80 -8.48
N TYR A 136 -0.79 14.99 -7.36
CA TYR A 136 -1.03 14.01 -6.30
C TYR A 136 -2.53 13.85 -6.06
N MET A 137 -3.02 12.61 -6.10
CA MET A 137 -4.46 12.30 -6.02
C MET A 137 -4.78 11.45 -4.78
N VAL A 138 -5.74 11.91 -3.99
CA VAL A 138 -6.19 11.29 -2.74
C VAL A 138 -7.70 11.26 -2.67
N VAL A 139 -8.23 10.26 -1.98
CA VAL A 139 -9.67 10.07 -1.84
C VAL A 139 -10.05 9.67 -0.42
N GLY A 140 -11.30 9.96 -0.06
CA GLY A 140 -11.96 9.45 1.14
C GLY A 140 -13.35 8.92 0.80
N GLY A 141 -13.80 7.89 1.53
CA GLY A 141 -15.11 7.24 1.29
C GLY A 141 -15.06 6.00 0.39
N LEU A 142 -13.87 5.49 0.04
CA LEU A 142 -13.69 4.22 -0.70
C LEU A 142 -13.51 3.03 0.24
N LEU A 143 -12.28 2.55 0.41
CA LEU A 143 -11.96 1.36 1.20
C LEU A 143 -11.93 1.65 2.71
N ILE A 144 -11.59 2.89 3.04
CA ILE A 144 -11.68 3.43 4.40
C ILE A 144 -13.02 4.16 4.49
N GLN A 145 -14.03 3.48 5.01
CA GLN A 145 -15.31 4.10 5.33
C GLN A 145 -15.15 5.00 6.55
N LEU A 146 -15.00 6.29 6.29
CA LEU A 146 -14.94 7.32 7.31
C LEU A 146 -16.16 8.21 7.14
N ASP A 147 -17.09 8.21 8.11
CA ASP A 147 -18.32 9.02 8.06
C ASP A 147 -18.04 10.52 7.83
N LYS A 148 -16.83 10.97 8.17
CA LYS A 148 -16.34 12.34 8.03
C LYS A 148 -15.25 12.49 6.97
N HIS A 149 -15.29 11.68 5.90
CA HIS A 149 -14.31 11.74 4.81
C HIS A 149 -14.20 13.13 4.14
N LEU A 150 -15.28 13.92 4.11
CA LEU A 150 -15.25 15.29 3.62
C LEU A 150 -14.45 16.24 4.54
N GLU A 151 -14.64 16.13 5.86
CA GLU A 151 -13.89 16.92 6.85
C GLU A 151 -12.40 16.54 6.81
N ALA A 152 -12.11 15.24 6.76
CA ALA A 152 -10.75 14.72 6.69
C ALA A 152 -10.01 15.20 5.43
N ILE A 153 -10.64 15.13 4.25
CA ILE A 153 -10.00 15.54 3.00
C ILE A 153 -9.78 17.06 2.92
N ALA A 154 -10.70 17.85 3.48
CA ALA A 154 -10.54 19.31 3.56
C ALA A 154 -9.38 19.69 4.50
N ASN A 155 -9.32 19.06 5.68
CA ASN A 155 -8.22 19.26 6.62
C ASN A 155 -6.87 18.83 6.03
N MET A 156 -6.85 17.74 5.27
CA MET A 156 -5.66 17.32 4.53
C MET A 156 -5.22 18.37 3.52
N GLY A 157 -6.15 18.95 2.74
CA GLY A 157 -5.86 20.01 1.79
C GLY A 157 -5.21 21.24 2.44
N LEU A 158 -5.69 21.65 3.61
CA LEU A 158 -5.10 22.73 4.40
C LEU A 158 -3.69 22.36 4.92
N ASP A 159 -3.53 21.16 5.47
CA ASP A 159 -2.23 20.66 5.95
C ASP A 159 -1.21 20.55 4.81
N MET A 160 -1.64 20.19 3.60
CA MET A 160 -0.80 20.17 2.40
C MET A 160 -0.28 21.56 2.05
N GLN A 161 -1.15 22.57 2.04
CA GLN A 161 -0.78 23.97 1.77
C GLN A 161 0.29 24.44 2.75
N VAL A 162 0.05 24.25 4.06
CA VAL A 162 1.01 24.65 5.11
C VAL A 162 2.32 23.88 5.01
N SER A 163 2.26 22.55 4.84
CA SER A 163 3.45 21.71 4.75
C SER A 163 4.29 22.04 3.52
N PHE A 164 3.64 22.32 2.39
CA PHE A 164 4.30 22.65 1.13
C PHE A 164 4.95 24.04 1.16
N ALA A 165 4.25 25.05 1.70
CA ALA A 165 4.80 26.39 1.87
C ALA A 165 6.07 26.37 2.74
N ASN A 166 6.00 25.73 3.91
CA ASN A 166 7.17 25.56 4.79
C ASN A 166 8.34 24.83 4.12
N LEU A 167 8.05 23.87 3.23
CA LEU A 167 9.07 23.14 2.49
C LEU A 167 9.73 24.02 1.43
N CYS A 168 8.93 24.79 0.68
CA CYS A 168 9.41 25.71 -0.34
C CYS A 168 10.25 26.85 0.26
N ASP A 169 9.82 27.41 1.40
CA ASP A 169 10.59 28.43 2.13
C ASP A 169 11.96 27.90 2.57
N ARG A 170 12.01 26.67 3.11
CA ARG A 170 13.26 26.04 3.55
C ARG A 170 14.22 25.69 2.41
N LEU A 171 13.69 25.44 1.22
CA LEU A 171 14.46 25.05 0.03
C LEU A 171 14.66 26.20 -0.94
N GLU A 172 14.16 27.40 -0.61
CA GLU A 172 14.19 28.61 -1.43
C GLU A 172 13.64 28.36 -2.86
N LYS A 173 12.57 27.56 -2.97
CA LYS A 173 11.94 27.25 -4.26
C LYS A 173 10.66 28.09 -4.47
N PRO A 174 10.53 28.85 -5.57
CA PRO A 174 9.37 29.73 -5.81
C PRO A 174 8.20 28.96 -6.43
N LEU A 175 7.76 27.88 -5.78
CA LEU A 175 6.64 27.06 -6.24
C LEU A 175 5.42 27.24 -5.33
N ASN A 176 4.24 27.09 -5.91
CA ASN A 176 2.98 27.10 -5.17
C ASN A 176 2.23 25.78 -5.37
N LEU A 177 1.40 25.40 -4.41
CA LEU A 177 0.53 24.24 -4.51
C LEU A 177 -0.90 24.70 -4.82
N ARG A 178 -1.52 24.11 -5.84
CA ARG A 178 -2.96 24.24 -6.09
C ARG A 178 -3.64 22.99 -5.58
N VAL A 179 -4.68 23.13 -4.76
CA VAL A 179 -5.48 22.02 -4.25
C VAL A 179 -6.94 22.22 -4.65
N GLY A 180 -7.54 21.19 -5.27
CA GLY A 180 -8.96 21.14 -5.62
C GLY A 180 -9.62 19.93 -4.96
N ILE A 181 -10.86 20.10 -4.48
CA ILE A 181 -11.64 19.05 -3.82
C ILE A 181 -13.01 18.95 -4.48
N HIS A 182 -13.47 17.72 -4.71
CA HIS A 182 -14.79 17.41 -5.24
C HIS A 182 -15.44 16.27 -4.46
N VAL A 183 -16.77 16.26 -4.39
CA VAL A 183 -17.56 15.15 -3.83
C VAL A 183 -18.52 14.65 -4.88
N ARG A 184 -18.34 13.41 -5.33
CA ARG A 184 -19.10 12.85 -6.46
C ARG A 184 -19.08 11.32 -6.45
N PRO A 185 -20.06 10.68 -7.12
CA PRO A 185 -20.02 9.25 -7.35
C PRO A 185 -18.84 8.88 -8.26
N VAL A 186 -18.23 7.73 -8.00
CA VAL A 186 -17.10 7.19 -8.77
C VAL A 186 -17.21 5.68 -8.92
N ILE A 187 -16.58 5.15 -9.95
CA ILE A 187 -16.30 3.72 -10.10
C ILE A 187 -14.83 3.50 -9.76
N ALA A 188 -14.53 2.67 -8.78
CA ALA A 188 -13.15 2.27 -8.48
C ALA A 188 -12.92 0.83 -8.94
N GLY A 189 -11.73 0.52 -9.42
CA GLY A 189 -11.49 -0.78 -10.05
C GLY A 189 -10.05 -1.01 -10.46
N VAL A 190 -9.77 -2.24 -10.92
CA VAL A 190 -8.43 -2.65 -11.35
C VAL A 190 -8.41 -2.88 -12.86
N ILE A 191 -7.49 -2.20 -13.55
CA ILE A 191 -7.21 -2.44 -14.97
C ILE A 191 -5.78 -2.99 -15.13
N GLY A 192 -5.60 -3.84 -16.14
CA GLY A 192 -4.31 -4.40 -16.53
C GLY A 192 -4.23 -5.91 -16.26
N GLN A 193 -3.35 -6.58 -17.00
CA GLN A 193 -3.09 -8.03 -16.83
C GLN A 193 -1.71 -8.31 -16.22
N THR A 194 -0.74 -7.43 -16.47
CA THR A 194 0.65 -7.58 -15.99
C THR A 194 1.11 -6.41 -15.12
N LYS A 195 0.53 -5.23 -15.32
CA LYS A 195 0.69 -4.04 -14.47
C LYS A 195 -0.70 -3.62 -14.01
N PHE A 196 -1.11 -4.15 -12.86
CA PHE A 196 -2.39 -3.79 -12.27
C PHE A 196 -2.35 -2.33 -11.82
N ILE A 197 -3.39 -1.59 -12.18
CA ILE A 197 -3.60 -0.20 -11.75
C ILE A 197 -4.96 -0.16 -11.10
N TYR A 198 -4.99 0.14 -9.80
CA TYR A 198 -6.22 0.51 -9.11
C TYR A 198 -6.45 2.01 -9.29
N ASP A 199 -7.59 2.39 -9.85
CA ASP A 199 -7.88 3.76 -10.25
C ASP A 199 -9.37 4.10 -10.11
N LEU A 200 -9.72 5.36 -10.37
CA LEU A 200 -11.09 5.86 -10.40
C LEU A 200 -11.54 6.25 -11.81
N TRP A 201 -12.78 5.94 -12.11
CA TRP A 201 -13.50 6.31 -13.34
C TRP A 201 -14.83 7.01 -13.02
N GLY A 202 -15.24 7.89 -13.93
CA GLY A 202 -16.39 8.78 -13.79
C GLY A 202 -16.03 10.20 -14.24
N ASP A 203 -16.91 11.17 -14.01
CA ASP A 203 -16.63 12.59 -14.30
C ASP A 203 -15.37 13.11 -13.58
N THR A 204 -14.94 12.43 -12.52
CA THR A 204 -13.68 12.67 -11.80
C THR A 204 -12.43 12.41 -12.64
N ALA A 205 -12.44 11.48 -13.59
CA ALA A 205 -11.32 11.25 -14.51
C ALA A 205 -11.11 12.44 -15.47
N LEU A 206 -12.20 13.13 -15.85
CA LEU A 206 -12.16 14.38 -16.61
C LEU A 206 -11.68 15.57 -15.78
N LEU A 207 -11.76 15.52 -14.45
CA LEU A 207 -11.37 16.64 -13.60
C LEU A 207 -9.85 16.89 -13.61
N HIS A 208 -9.05 15.83 -13.74
CA HIS A 208 -7.62 15.94 -14.00
C HIS A 208 -7.35 16.69 -15.31
N GLU A 209 -7.96 16.26 -16.42
CA GLU A 209 -7.83 16.93 -17.72
C GLU A 209 -8.34 18.39 -17.70
N SER A 210 -9.38 18.67 -16.89
CA SER A 210 -9.93 20.02 -16.76
C SER A 210 -9.07 20.93 -15.88
N SER A 211 -8.34 20.39 -14.90
CA SER A 211 -7.38 21.13 -14.08
C SER A 211 -6.12 21.46 -14.88
N ASP A 212 -5.72 20.58 -15.81
CA ASP A 212 -4.71 20.86 -16.84
C ASP A 212 -5.18 21.90 -17.88
N ARG A 213 -6.48 21.96 -18.18
CA ARG A 213 -7.08 22.94 -19.12
C ARG A 213 -7.43 24.29 -18.49
N GLN A 214 -7.63 24.38 -17.18
CA GLN A 214 -7.74 25.66 -16.46
C GLN A 214 -6.34 26.26 -16.18
N LYS A 215 -5.60 26.44 -17.28
CA LYS A 215 -4.60 27.50 -17.45
C LYS A 215 -5.35 28.79 -17.82
N LEU A 216 -6.14 29.32 -16.90
CA LEU A 216 -6.53 30.74 -16.98
C LEU A 216 -5.69 31.53 -15.97
N PRO A 217 -5.31 32.77 -16.34
CA PRO A 217 -4.23 33.54 -15.74
C PRO A 217 -4.42 33.80 -14.24
#